data_AF-A0A845MCS5-F1
#
_entry.id   AF-A0A845MCS5-F1
#
_cell.length_a   1.000
_cell.length_b   1.000
_cell.length_c   1.000
_cell.angle_alpha   90.00
_cell.angle_beta   90.00
_cell.angle_gamma   90.00
#
_symmetry.space_group_name_H-M   'P 1'
#
loop_
_entity.id
_entity.type
_entity.pdbx_description
1 polymer ?
#
loop_
_entity_poly.entity_id
_entity_poly.type
_entity_poly.pdbx_seq_one_letter_code
_entity_poly.pdbx_strand_id
1 'polypeptide(L)'
;MTYPIRNADDIDIDALGIPLDADGAFSIQVKDYVHRLTGEELVQEMRDQLDVRSSVRGALLRKANKDILAGLKKGRLRLSEEAREAFDLNMLIWFADKALKGEHQSYLTT
;
A
#
# COMPACT_ATOMS: atom_id res chain seq x y z
N MET A 1 11.97 -10.54 -9.78
CA MET A 1 11.08 -9.60 -10.47
C MET A 1 11.78 -8.26 -10.58
N THR A 2 11.68 -7.62 -11.74
CA THR A 2 12.25 -6.32 -12.02
C THR A 2 11.16 -5.26 -11.82
N TYR A 3 11.34 -4.37 -10.86
CA TYR A 3 10.44 -3.23 -10.67
C TYR A 3 10.70 -2.18 -11.77
N PRO A 4 9.65 -1.57 -12.35
CA PRO A 4 9.78 -0.41 -13.23
C PRO A 4 10.40 0.78 -12.49
N ILE A 5 10.01 1.01 -11.22
CA ILE A 5 10.58 2.06 -10.38
C ILE A 5 11.66 1.45 -9.49
N ARG A 6 12.88 1.99 -9.56
CA ARG A 6 14.04 1.48 -8.82
C ARG A 6 14.80 2.55 -8.05
N ASN A 7 14.65 3.81 -8.43
CA ASN A 7 15.26 4.94 -7.74
C ASN A 7 14.20 5.66 -6.91
N ALA A 8 14.56 6.02 -5.68
CA ALA A 8 13.70 6.73 -4.75
C ALA A 8 13.36 8.15 -5.24
N ASP A 9 14.29 8.76 -6.00
CA ASP A 9 14.12 10.10 -6.59
C ASP A 9 13.11 10.12 -7.74
N ASP A 10 12.84 8.95 -8.34
CA ASP A 10 11.87 8.81 -9.44
C ASP A 10 10.43 8.61 -8.93
N ILE A 11 10.23 8.54 -7.60
CA ILE A 11 8.90 8.38 -7.01
C ILE A 11 8.21 9.74 -6.98
N ASP A 12 7.19 9.88 -7.81
CA ASP A 12 6.30 11.01 -7.89
C ASP A 12 4.85 10.52 -8.00
N ILE A 13 3.96 11.04 -7.16
CA ILE A 13 2.55 10.62 -7.10
C ILE A 13 1.80 10.96 -8.39
N ASP A 14 2.14 12.10 -9.00
CA ASP A 14 1.52 12.55 -10.25
C ASP A 14 1.93 11.63 -11.39
N ALA A 15 3.23 11.28 -11.47
CA ALA A 15 3.74 10.30 -12.42
C ALA A 15 3.17 8.88 -12.24
N LEU A 16 2.75 8.51 -11.02
CA LEU A 16 2.07 7.25 -10.75
C LEU A 16 0.62 7.23 -11.26
N GLY A 17 0.06 8.38 -11.65
CA GLY A 17 -1.31 8.50 -12.13
C GLY A 17 -2.33 8.17 -11.05
N ILE A 18 -2.07 8.57 -9.80
CA ILE A 18 -2.98 8.39 -8.67
C ILE A 18 -3.76 9.69 -8.46
N PRO A 19 -5.09 9.71 -8.64
CA PRO A 19 -5.87 10.93 -8.44
C PRO A 19 -6.01 11.21 -6.94
N LEU A 20 -5.38 12.29 -6.48
CA LEU A 20 -5.55 12.79 -5.12
C LEU A 20 -6.76 13.72 -5.02
N ASP A 21 -7.47 13.68 -3.91
CA ASP A 21 -8.50 14.64 -3.57
C ASP A 21 -7.93 15.90 -2.88
N ALA A 22 -8.81 16.80 -2.44
CA ALA A 22 -8.44 18.06 -1.82
C ALA A 22 -7.63 17.91 -0.51
N ASP A 23 -7.70 16.75 0.14
CA ASP A 23 -6.93 16.43 1.34
C ASP A 23 -5.59 15.75 1.02
N GLY A 24 -5.25 15.59 -0.27
CA GLY A 24 -4.07 14.84 -0.71
C GLY A 24 -4.21 13.33 -0.52
N ALA A 25 -5.45 12.83 -0.40
CA ALA A 25 -5.75 11.42 -0.17
C ALA A 25 -6.39 10.76 -1.39
N PHE A 26 -6.37 9.43 -1.39
CA PHE A 26 -7.00 8.60 -2.40
C PHE A 26 -7.57 7.35 -1.75
N SER A 27 -8.46 6.67 -2.48
CA SER A 27 -9.10 5.45 -2.00
C SER A 27 -8.69 4.27 -2.88
N ILE A 28 -8.46 3.13 -2.22
CA ILE A 28 -8.18 1.86 -2.86
C ILE A 28 -9.23 0.84 -2.48
N GLN A 29 -9.60 -0.01 -3.44
CA GLN A 29 -10.51 -1.12 -3.22
C GLN A 29 -9.75 -2.44 -3.25
N VAL A 30 -9.87 -3.21 -2.16
CA VAL A 30 -9.35 -4.58 -2.05
C VAL A 30 -10.51 -5.50 -1.70
N LYS A 31 -10.94 -6.29 -2.68
CA LYS A 31 -12.19 -7.07 -2.61
C LYS A 31 -13.38 -6.14 -2.34
N ASP A 32 -14.10 -6.35 -1.24
CA ASP A 32 -15.27 -5.57 -0.85
C ASP A 32 -14.93 -4.47 0.17
N TYR A 33 -13.64 -4.21 0.41
CA TYR A 33 -13.17 -3.24 1.38
C TYR A 33 -12.50 -2.05 0.69
N VAL A 34 -12.95 -0.85 1.04
CA VAL A 34 -12.34 0.41 0.63
C VAL A 34 -11.45 0.94 1.74
N HIS A 35 -10.23 1.29 1.40
CA HIS A 35 -9.25 1.88 2.30
C HIS A 35 -8.82 3.25 1.77
N ARG A 36 -8.64 4.21 2.66
CA ARG A 36 -8.18 5.55 2.32
C ARG A 36 -6.74 5.69 2.77
N LEU A 37 -5.89 6.20 1.88
CA LEU A 37 -4.47 6.45 2.10
C LEU A 37 -4.14 7.87 1.67
N THR A 38 -3.06 8.44 2.19
CA THR A 38 -2.53 9.70 1.68
C THR A 38 -1.44 9.47 0.65
N GLY A 39 -1.29 10.42 -0.28
CA GLY A 39 -0.20 10.36 -1.25
C GLY A 39 1.17 10.44 -0.59
N GLU A 40 1.30 11.24 0.47
CA GLU A 40 2.53 11.39 1.24
C GLU A 40 2.99 10.09 1.88
N GLU A 41 2.10 9.39 2.59
CA GLU A 41 2.39 8.09 3.21
C GLU A 41 2.82 7.05 2.17
N LEU A 42 2.16 7.03 1.01
CA LEU A 42 2.51 6.14 -0.08
C LEU A 42 3.93 6.39 -0.60
N VAL A 43 4.26 7.64 -0.91
CA VAL A 43 5.58 8.01 -1.43
C VAL A 43 6.68 7.64 -0.42
N GLN A 44 6.45 7.93 0.87
CA GLN A 44 7.42 7.60 1.91
C GLN A 44 7.63 6.08 2.03
N GLU A 45 6.55 5.30 2.11
CA GLU A 45 6.64 3.84 2.20
C GLU A 45 7.31 3.23 0.94
N MET A 46 7.04 3.76 -0.26
CA MET A 46 7.71 3.31 -1.48
C MET A 46 9.22 3.54 -1.42
N ARG A 47 9.68 4.68 -0.88
CA ARG A 47 11.11 4.98 -0.69
C ARG A 47 11.73 4.03 0.31
N ASP A 48 11.08 3.82 1.45
CA ASP A 48 11.54 2.91 2.50
C ASP A 48 11.69 1.49 1.96
N GLN A 49 10.73 1.02 1.14
CA GLN A 49 10.81 -0.30 0.51
C GLN A 49 11.98 -0.45 -0.47
N LEU A 50 12.40 0.62 -1.16
CA LEU A 50 13.56 0.59 -2.04
C LEU A 50 14.88 0.52 -1.25
N ASP A 51 14.93 1.07 -0.04
CA ASP A 51 16.10 0.98 0.86
C ASP A 51 16.21 -0.40 1.55
N VAL A 52 15.08 -1.11 1.71
CA VAL A 52 15.07 -2.45 2.31
C VAL A 52 15.61 -3.52 1.34
N ARG A 53 16.50 -4.38 1.85
CA ARG A 53 16.99 -5.57 1.11
C ARG A 53 15.84 -6.42 0.58
N SER A 54 15.93 -6.83 -0.69
CA SER A 54 14.85 -7.54 -1.40
C SER A 54 14.33 -8.80 -0.68
N SER A 55 15.19 -9.55 0.00
CA SER A 55 14.81 -10.75 0.76
C SER A 55 13.95 -10.41 1.99
N VAL A 56 14.28 -9.33 2.69
CA VAL A 56 13.55 -8.83 3.87
C VAL A 56 12.22 -8.26 3.42
N ARG A 57 12.20 -7.43 2.37
CA ARG A 57 10.97 -6.88 1.79
C ARG A 57 10.00 -7.99 1.40
N GLY A 58 10.48 -9.04 0.72
CA GLY A 58 9.64 -10.18 0.36
C GLY A 58 9.03 -10.91 1.56
N ALA A 59 9.73 -10.99 2.70
CA ALA A 59 9.18 -11.56 3.93
C ALA A 59 8.11 -10.67 4.56
N LEU A 60 8.36 -9.35 4.62
CA LEU A 60 7.40 -8.35 5.12
C LEU A 60 6.10 -8.37 4.30
N LEU A 61 6.20 -8.38 2.97
CA LEU A 61 5.03 -8.40 2.07
C LEU A 61 4.20 -9.68 2.20
N ARG A 62 4.84 -10.84 2.45
CA ARG A 62 4.10 -12.08 2.73
C ARG A 62 3.34 -11.99 4.05
N LYS A 63 3.93 -11.38 5.08
CA LYS A 63 3.28 -11.14 6.36
C LYS A 63 2.11 -10.18 6.21
N ALA A 64 2.34 -9.03 5.57
CA ALA A 64 1.31 -8.01 5.32
C ALA A 64 0.10 -8.60 4.58
N ASN A 65 0.33 -9.35 3.49
CA ASN A 65 -0.75 -10.03 2.77
C ASN A 65 -1.58 -10.97 3.65
N LYS A 66 -0.93 -11.75 4.53
CA LYS A 66 -1.63 -12.68 5.42
C LYS A 66 -2.50 -11.92 6.43
N ASP A 67 -1.97 -10.84 7.00
CA ASP A 67 -2.65 -10.02 7.99
C ASP A 67 -3.83 -9.26 7.36
N ILE A 68 -3.67 -8.71 6.15
CA ILE A 68 -4.76 -8.11 5.37
C ILE A 68 -5.87 -9.14 5.14
N LEU A 69 -5.55 -10.33 4.62
CA LEU A 69 -6.57 -11.36 4.35
C LEU A 69 -7.30 -11.80 5.63
N ALA A 70 -6.59 -11.90 6.75
CA ALA A 70 -7.18 -12.23 8.04
C ALA A 70 -8.09 -11.09 8.55
N GLY A 71 -7.66 -9.84 8.42
CA GLY A 71 -8.44 -8.65 8.78
C GLY A 71 -9.70 -8.50 7.93
N LEU A 72 -9.59 -8.68 6.62
CA LEU A 72 -10.72 -8.69 5.68
C LEU A 72 -11.73 -9.79 6.03
N LYS A 73 -11.26 -11.00 6.35
CA LYS A 73 -12.13 -12.12 6.74
C LYS A 73 -12.88 -11.86 8.06
N LYS A 74 -12.22 -11.23 9.04
CA LYS A 74 -12.84 -10.89 10.32
C LYS A 74 -13.77 -9.66 10.21
N GLY A 75 -13.46 -8.75 9.30
CA GLY A 75 -14.05 -7.42 9.19
C GLY A 75 -13.32 -6.42 10.11
N ARG A 76 -12.76 -5.35 9.53
CA ARG A 76 -11.91 -4.35 10.22
C ARG A 76 -12.51 -3.81 11.53
N LEU A 77 -13.83 -3.58 11.55
CA LEU A 77 -14.52 -3.04 12.74
C LEU A 77 -14.59 -4.02 13.92
N ARG A 78 -14.35 -5.31 13.68
CA ARG A 78 -14.29 -6.35 14.71
C ARG A 78 -12.87 -6.60 15.23
N LEU A 79 -11.88 -5.91 14.68
CA LEU A 79 -10.50 -5.94 15.16
C LEU A 79 -10.37 -5.04 16.40
N SER A 80 -9.48 -5.43 17.32
CA SER A 80 -8.97 -4.51 18.34
C SER A 80 -8.28 -3.32 17.68
N GLU A 81 -8.08 -2.25 18.44
CA GLU A 81 -7.41 -1.03 17.96
C GLU A 81 -6.01 -1.35 17.40
N GLU A 82 -5.17 -2.04 18.18
CA GLU A 82 -3.84 -2.48 17.73
C GLU A 82 -3.88 -3.33 16.45
N ALA A 83 -4.85 -4.25 16.34
CA ALA A 83 -4.99 -5.09 15.15
C ALA A 83 -5.50 -4.30 13.94
N ARG A 84 -6.23 -3.21 14.17
CA ARG A 84 -6.71 -2.30 13.13
C ARG A 84 -5.58 -1.43 12.61
N GLU A 85 -4.76 -0.87 13.49
CA GLU A 85 -3.56 -0.12 13.11
C GLU A 85 -2.59 -0.99 12.31
N ALA A 86 -2.34 -2.22 12.78
CA ALA A 86 -1.52 -3.17 12.03
C ALA A 86 -2.13 -3.51 10.66
N PHE A 87 -3.46 -3.62 10.56
CA PHE A 87 -4.14 -3.85 9.30
C PHE A 87 -3.98 -2.66 8.35
N ASP A 88 -4.20 -1.43 8.83
CA ASP A 88 -4.09 -0.20 8.05
C ASP A 88 -2.65 0.01 7.55
N LEU A 89 -1.64 -0.18 8.40
CA LEU A 89 -0.22 -0.14 8.00
C LEU A 89 0.11 -1.21 6.95
N ASN A 90 -0.38 -2.44 7.14
CA ASN A 90 -0.13 -3.50 6.17
C ASN A 90 -0.77 -3.20 4.80
N MET A 91 -1.94 -2.53 4.77
CA MET A 91 -2.56 -2.06 3.52
C MET A 91 -1.66 -1.07 2.78
N LEU A 92 -1.06 -0.11 3.50
CA LEU A 92 -0.09 0.84 2.94
C LEU A 92 1.14 0.13 2.36
N ILE A 93 1.79 -0.73 3.16
CA ILE A 93 2.96 -1.52 2.74
C ILE A 93 2.66 -2.33 1.49
N TRP A 94 1.51 -3.01 1.48
CA TRP A 94 1.09 -3.82 0.34
C TRP A 94 0.83 -2.97 -0.90
N PHE A 95 0.14 -1.83 -0.76
CA PHE A 95 -0.19 -0.97 -1.90
C PHE A 95 1.06 -0.29 -2.48
N ALA A 96 2.01 0.12 -1.64
CA ALA A 96 3.31 0.62 -2.08
C ALA A 96 4.07 -0.37 -2.96
N ASP A 97 4.08 -1.66 -2.61
CA ASP A 97 4.66 -2.71 -3.47
C ASP A 97 3.94 -2.82 -4.82
N LYS A 98 2.61 -2.64 -4.84
CA LYS A 98 1.83 -2.61 -6.08
C LYS A 98 2.16 -1.40 -6.94
N ALA A 99 2.30 -0.23 -6.33
CA ALA A 99 2.70 1.00 -7.01
C ALA A 99 4.11 0.88 -7.61
N LEU A 100 5.07 0.37 -6.84
CA LEU A 100 6.44 0.12 -7.32
C LEU A 100 6.49 -0.85 -8.51
N LYS A 101 5.53 -1.77 -8.61
CA LYS A 101 5.40 -2.73 -9.73
C LYS A 101 4.60 -2.19 -10.92
N GLY A 102 3.94 -1.03 -10.78
CA GLY A 102 2.96 -0.55 -11.77
C GLY A 102 1.68 -1.38 -11.82
N GLU A 103 1.38 -2.13 -10.75
CA GLU A 103 0.20 -3.01 -10.63
C GLU A 103 -0.95 -2.34 -9.85
N HIS A 104 -0.81 -1.07 -9.45
CA HIS A 104 -1.73 -0.39 -8.53
C HIS A 104 -3.04 0.09 -9.16
N GLN A 105 -3.04 0.35 -10.47
CA GLN A 105 -4.15 0.99 -11.19
C GLN A 105 -5.49 0.25 -11.03
N SER A 106 -5.47 -1.09 -10.98
CA SER A 106 -6.69 -1.90 -10.83
C SER A 106 -7.34 -1.82 -9.43
N TYR A 107 -6.64 -1.24 -8.46
CA TYR A 107 -7.12 -1.07 -7.10
C TYR A 107 -7.58 0.35 -6.79
N LEU A 108 -7.29 1.33 -7.65
CA LEU A 108 -7.76 2.70 -7.44
C LEU A 108 -9.27 2.76 -7.65
N THR A 109 -9.97 3.43 -6.75
CA THR A 109 -11.39 3.76 -6.95
C THR A 109 -11.48 5.12 -7.63
N THR A 110 -12.09 5.16 -8.81
CA THR A 110 -12.52 6.41 -9.46
C THR A 110 -13.58 7.16 -8.67
#